data_AF-A0A0D2XIB4-F1
#
_entry.id   AF-A0A0D2XIB4-F1
#
_cell.length_a   1.000
_cell.length_b   1.000
_cell.length_c   1.000
_cell.angle_alpha   90.00
_cell.angle_beta   90.00
_cell.angle_gamma   90.00
#
_symmetry.space_group_name_H-M   'P 1'
#
loop_
_entity.id
_entity.type
_entity.pdbx_description
1 polymer ?
#
loop_
_entity_poly.entity_id
_entity_poly.type
_entity_poly.pdbx_seq_one_letter_code
_entity_poly.pdbx_strand_id
1 'polypeptide(L)'
;MDEATESLQDFITNDPAAAVNKRISCEVGVAIIQRSLNSIQVADLSTAQKLLEDWNPLGDEPSPLEEILSFRKHSLLGRVKRLQGNFDESLKLLETAHQVSQKPSQLIFDEDLRDLTCDLADALRELDEPMTGEGYLRTEIMRRTERPDPLTGKSLLELALSEALFAQERYEEAEKICVDIESRIGF
;
A
#
# COMPACT_ATOMS: atom_id res chain seq x y z
N MET A 1 -11.86 38.27 15.00
CA MET A 1 -10.84 39.06 14.28
C MET A 1 -9.59 38.95 15.13
N ASP A 2 -8.73 37.95 14.92
CA ASP A 2 -7.77 37.96 13.82
C ASP A 2 -7.11 36.58 13.51
N GLU A 3 -7.77 35.45 13.76
CA GLU A 3 -7.17 34.13 13.41
C GLU A 3 -7.18 33.79 11.91
N ALA A 4 -8.04 34.45 11.13
CA ALA A 4 -8.15 34.22 9.68
C ALA A 4 -7.08 34.97 8.86
N THR A 5 -6.37 35.93 9.46
CA THR A 5 -5.35 36.75 8.79
C THR A 5 -3.93 36.18 8.96
N GLU A 6 -3.66 35.41 10.01
CA GLU A 6 -2.41 34.65 10.15
C GLU A 6 -2.29 33.52 9.11
N SER A 7 -3.41 32.84 8.79
CA SER A 7 -3.43 31.74 7.80
C SER A 7 -3.18 32.18 6.34
N LEU A 8 -3.30 33.47 6.02
CA LEU A 8 -3.06 34.02 4.68
C LEU A 8 -1.63 34.58 4.51
N GLN A 9 -0.92 34.84 5.62
CA GLN A 9 0.47 35.32 5.57
C GLN A 9 1.48 34.20 5.32
N ASP A 10 1.18 32.96 5.69
CA ASP A 10 1.98 31.77 5.32
C ASP A 10 1.92 31.42 3.82
N PHE A 11 0.97 32.00 3.07
CA PHE A 11 0.94 31.88 1.61
C PHE A 11 1.94 32.82 0.91
N ILE A 12 2.46 33.83 1.61
CA ILE A 12 3.30 34.88 1.02
C ILE A 12 4.80 34.62 1.31
N THR A 13 5.13 33.81 2.31
CA THR A 13 6.50 33.40 2.67
C THR A 13 7.02 32.18 1.89
N ASN A 14 6.15 31.48 1.17
CA ASN A 14 6.54 30.35 0.34
C ASN A 14 7.08 30.83 -1.03
N ASP A 15 8.34 30.51 -1.33
CA ASP A 15 8.93 30.74 -2.64
C ASP A 15 8.03 30.11 -3.73
N PRO A 16 7.37 30.93 -4.59
CA PRO A 16 6.46 30.43 -5.61
C PRO A 16 7.14 29.45 -6.56
N ALA A 17 8.43 29.60 -6.81
CA ALA A 17 9.20 28.70 -7.65
C ALA A 17 9.37 27.32 -6.97
N ALA A 18 9.66 27.29 -5.67
CA ALA A 18 9.75 26.06 -4.90
C ALA A 18 8.40 25.32 -4.83
N ALA A 19 7.31 26.04 -4.63
CA ALA A 19 5.95 25.47 -4.64
C ALA A 19 5.58 24.87 -6.01
N VAL A 20 5.90 25.57 -7.09
CA VAL A 20 5.72 25.06 -8.46
C VAL A 20 6.56 23.82 -8.71
N ASN A 21 7.81 23.79 -8.25
CA ASN A 21 8.69 22.63 -8.39
C ASN A 21 8.16 21.40 -7.63
N LYS A 22 7.69 21.57 -6.38
CA LYS A 22 7.05 20.48 -5.61
C LYS A 22 5.82 19.92 -6.32
N ARG A 23 4.96 20.80 -6.84
CA ARG A 23 3.79 20.38 -7.62
C ARG A 23 4.20 19.56 -8.85
N ILE A 24 5.16 20.04 -9.64
CA ILE A 24 5.63 19.33 -10.83
C ILE A 24 6.21 17.97 -10.44
N SER A 25 7.00 17.89 -9.36
CA SER A 25 7.52 16.60 -8.87
C SER A 25 6.42 15.62 -8.49
N CYS A 26 5.35 16.10 -7.83
CA CYS A 26 4.20 15.26 -7.52
C CYS A 26 3.49 14.76 -8.77
N GLU A 27 3.27 15.63 -9.76
CA GLU A 27 2.65 15.26 -11.04
C GLU A 27 3.48 14.18 -11.78
N VAL A 28 4.81 14.31 -11.75
CA VAL A 28 5.73 13.29 -12.25
C VAL A 28 5.62 11.99 -11.45
N GLY A 29 5.57 12.08 -10.12
CA GLY A 29 5.40 10.91 -9.24
C GLY A 29 4.11 10.15 -9.53
N VAL A 30 2.99 10.85 -9.69
CA VAL A 30 1.70 10.24 -10.09
C VAL A 30 1.84 9.50 -11.42
N ALA A 31 2.46 10.13 -12.42
CA ALA A 31 2.68 9.51 -13.73
C ALA A 31 3.58 8.26 -13.63
N ILE A 32 4.60 8.30 -12.78
CA ILE A 32 5.50 7.17 -12.53
C ILE A 32 4.76 6.00 -11.90
N ILE A 33 3.92 6.24 -10.88
CA ILE A 33 3.09 5.18 -10.26
C ILE A 33 2.22 4.48 -11.32
N GLN A 34 1.52 5.25 -12.16
CA GLN A 34 0.66 4.70 -13.21
C GLN A 34 1.44 3.91 -14.27
N ARG A 35 2.58 4.43 -14.74
CA ARG A 35 3.42 3.73 -15.73
C ARG A 35 4.03 2.45 -15.15
N SER A 36 4.35 2.44 -13.87
CA SER A 36 4.88 1.27 -13.18
C SER A 36 3.82 0.19 -13.07
N LEU A 37 2.58 0.54 -12.72
CA LEU A 37 1.44 -0.37 -12.73
C LEU A 37 1.23 -1.02 -14.11
N ASN A 38 1.27 -0.23 -15.19
CA ASN A 38 1.16 -0.77 -16.55
C ASN A 38 2.30 -1.74 -16.89
N SER A 39 3.51 -1.45 -16.43
CA SER A 39 4.68 -2.32 -16.65
C SER A 39 4.54 -3.64 -15.89
N ILE A 40 4.06 -3.59 -14.63
CA ILE A 40 3.77 -4.78 -13.81
C ILE A 40 2.71 -5.67 -14.50
N GLN A 41 1.66 -5.09 -15.07
CA GLN A 41 0.59 -5.84 -15.75
C GLN A 41 1.10 -6.69 -16.92
N VAL A 42 2.14 -6.24 -17.63
CA VAL A 42 2.78 -6.99 -18.73
C VAL A 42 4.04 -7.74 -18.29
N ALA A 43 4.25 -7.87 -16.97
CA ALA A 43 5.42 -8.49 -16.36
C ALA A 43 6.78 -7.87 -16.74
N ASP A 44 6.81 -6.60 -17.18
CA ASP A 44 8.04 -5.83 -17.35
C ASP A 44 8.49 -5.24 -15.99
N LEU A 45 8.99 -6.14 -15.14
CA LEU A 45 9.38 -5.82 -13.77
C LEU A 45 10.61 -4.91 -13.71
N SER A 46 11.52 -5.02 -14.67
CA SER A 46 12.72 -4.18 -14.73
C SER A 46 12.38 -2.72 -15.02
N THR A 47 11.46 -2.46 -15.96
CA THR A 47 10.98 -1.10 -16.22
C THR A 47 10.21 -0.54 -15.03
N ALA A 48 9.33 -1.34 -14.41
CA ALA A 48 8.58 -0.92 -13.23
C ALA A 48 9.51 -0.51 -12.08
N GLN A 49 10.51 -1.34 -11.77
CA GLN A 49 11.49 -1.07 -10.73
C GLN A 49 12.23 0.25 -11.00
N LYS A 50 12.78 0.40 -12.20
CA LYS A 50 13.56 1.59 -12.57
C LYS A 50 12.73 2.86 -12.43
N LEU A 51 11.50 2.87 -12.95
CA LEU A 51 10.61 4.02 -12.86
C LEU A 51 10.36 4.44 -11.42
N LEU A 52 10.11 3.47 -10.53
CA LEU A 52 9.84 3.73 -9.11
C LEU A 52 11.09 4.21 -8.36
N GLU A 53 12.27 3.65 -8.65
CA GLU A 53 13.54 4.05 -8.04
C GLU A 53 13.97 5.47 -8.45
N ASP A 54 13.69 5.88 -9.70
CA ASP A 54 14.06 7.17 -10.27
C ASP A 54 13.34 8.38 -9.64
N TRP A 55 12.24 8.16 -8.90
CA TRP A 55 11.48 9.23 -8.24
C TRP A 55 11.69 9.26 -6.73
N ASN A 56 11.91 10.46 -6.16
CA ASN A 56 11.93 10.69 -4.72
C ASN A 56 11.28 12.05 -4.39
N PRO A 57 10.76 12.24 -3.16
CA PRO A 57 10.29 13.54 -2.68
C PRO A 57 11.34 14.65 -2.84
N LEU A 58 10.88 15.88 -3.07
CA LEU A 58 11.76 17.04 -3.15
C LEU A 58 12.04 17.64 -1.77
N GLY A 59 13.29 17.49 -1.32
CA GLY A 59 13.79 18.02 -0.06
C GLY A 59 13.54 17.09 1.12
N ASP A 60 13.89 17.57 2.32
CA ASP A 60 13.88 16.76 3.54
C ASP A 60 12.49 16.65 4.20
N GLU A 61 11.58 17.56 3.85
CA GLU A 61 10.19 17.57 4.33
C GLU A 61 9.22 17.33 3.16
N PRO A 62 8.78 16.07 2.98
CA PRO A 62 7.79 15.71 1.98
C PRO A 62 6.46 16.43 2.24
N SER A 63 5.82 16.90 1.17
CA SER A 63 4.42 17.29 1.23
C SER A 63 3.52 16.08 1.49
N PRO A 64 2.28 16.28 1.97
CA PRO A 64 1.32 15.18 2.15
C PRO A 64 1.12 14.31 0.90
N LEU A 65 1.17 14.92 -0.29
CA LEU A 65 1.07 14.19 -1.56
C LEU A 65 2.34 13.36 -1.84
N GLU A 66 3.53 13.89 -1.53
CA GLU A 66 4.78 13.13 -1.64
C GLU A 66 4.85 11.98 -0.64
N GLU A 67 4.25 12.10 0.54
CA GLU A 67 4.09 11.00 1.49
C GLU A 67 3.20 9.89 0.91
N ILE A 68 2.06 10.24 0.32
CA ILE A 68 1.19 9.27 -0.38
C ILE A 68 1.95 8.57 -1.52
N LEU A 69 2.66 9.34 -2.34
CA LEU A 69 3.44 8.80 -3.46
C LEU A 69 4.58 7.91 -2.97
N SER A 70 5.24 8.27 -1.86
CA SER A 70 6.27 7.45 -1.24
C SER A 70 5.70 6.15 -0.70
N PHE A 71 4.55 6.19 -0.01
CA PHE A 71 3.85 5.00 0.44
C PHE A 71 3.54 4.04 -0.73
N ARG A 72 2.97 4.57 -1.83
CA ARG A 72 2.65 3.78 -3.04
C ARG A 72 3.90 3.26 -3.74
N LYS A 73 4.96 4.07 -3.80
CA LYS A 73 6.27 3.65 -4.34
C LYS A 73 6.79 2.42 -3.60
N HIS A 74 6.85 2.46 -2.26
CA HIS A 74 7.34 1.33 -1.47
C HIS A 74 6.45 0.09 -1.62
N SER A 75 5.12 0.28 -1.62
CA SER A 75 4.17 -0.82 -1.84
C SER A 75 4.39 -1.51 -3.19
N LEU A 76 4.52 -0.73 -4.28
CA LEU A 76 4.74 -1.26 -5.62
C LEU A 76 6.13 -1.86 -5.80
N LEU A 77 7.18 -1.23 -5.26
CA LEU A 77 8.52 -1.81 -5.28
C LEU A 77 8.55 -3.15 -4.54
N GLY A 78 7.88 -3.24 -3.39
CA GLY A 78 7.72 -4.49 -2.64
C GLY A 78 7.12 -5.58 -3.53
N ARG A 79 5.97 -5.30 -4.15
CA ARG A 79 5.34 -6.22 -5.12
C ARG A 79 6.26 -6.62 -6.27
N VAL A 80 6.99 -5.65 -6.85
CA VAL A 80 7.95 -5.93 -7.94
C VAL A 80 9.06 -6.88 -7.46
N LYS A 81 9.64 -6.64 -6.28
CA LYS A 81 10.67 -7.50 -5.70
C LYS A 81 10.14 -8.90 -5.43
N ARG A 82 8.90 -9.03 -4.94
CA ARG A 82 8.22 -10.31 -4.75
C ARG A 82 8.12 -11.10 -6.05
N LEU A 83 7.62 -10.46 -7.11
CA LEU A 83 7.47 -11.06 -8.44
C LEU A 83 8.83 -11.43 -9.08
N GLN A 84 9.92 -10.81 -8.66
CA GLN A 84 11.29 -11.17 -9.05
C GLN A 84 11.89 -12.31 -8.21
N GLY A 85 11.21 -12.76 -7.13
CA GLY A 85 11.73 -13.76 -6.19
C GLY A 85 12.60 -13.18 -5.08
N ASN A 86 12.70 -11.85 -4.95
CA ASN A 86 13.49 -11.16 -3.93
C ASN A 86 12.65 -10.91 -2.67
N PHE A 87 12.27 -11.99 -1.97
CA PHE A 87 11.26 -11.95 -0.90
C PHE A 87 11.69 -11.13 0.33
N ASP A 88 12.96 -11.22 0.77
CA ASP A 88 13.48 -10.40 1.87
C ASP A 88 13.43 -8.90 1.58
N GLU A 89 13.77 -8.51 0.35
CA GLU A 89 13.73 -7.10 -0.07
C GLU A 89 12.29 -6.62 -0.24
N SER A 90 11.42 -7.49 -0.77
CA SER A 90 9.98 -7.26 -0.83
C SER A 90 9.42 -6.96 0.55
N LEU A 91 9.67 -7.82 1.54
CA LEU A 91 9.13 -7.65 2.89
C LEU A 91 9.56 -6.31 3.50
N LYS A 92 10.84 -5.95 3.42
CA LYS A 92 11.34 -4.66 3.94
C LYS A 92 10.64 -3.45 3.33
N LEU A 93 10.40 -3.48 2.02
CA LEU A 93 9.72 -2.39 1.32
C LEU A 93 8.24 -2.30 1.71
N LEU A 94 7.56 -3.46 1.81
CA LEU A 94 6.16 -3.53 2.22
C LEU A 94 5.97 -3.10 3.69
N GLU A 95 6.87 -3.51 4.59
CA GLU A 95 6.89 -3.05 5.98
C GLU A 95 7.13 -1.54 6.09
N THR A 96 8.00 -0.99 5.24
CA THR A 96 8.20 0.47 5.17
C THR A 96 6.90 1.19 4.78
N ALA A 97 6.19 0.70 3.77
CA ALA A 97 4.88 1.23 3.41
C ALA A 97 3.87 1.08 4.55
N HIS A 98 3.84 -0.08 5.20
CA HIS A 98 2.93 -0.34 6.32
C HIS A 98 3.20 0.63 7.47
N GLN A 99 4.45 0.83 7.86
CA GLN A 99 4.84 1.77 8.91
C GLN A 99 4.38 3.21 8.59
N VAL A 100 4.47 3.65 7.34
CA VAL A 100 3.96 4.96 6.91
C VAL A 100 2.44 5.05 7.14
N SER A 101 1.69 4.00 6.80
CA SER A 101 0.22 3.97 7.01
C SER A 101 -0.21 3.98 8.48
N GLN A 102 0.67 3.55 9.40
CA GLN A 102 0.39 3.53 10.83
C GLN A 102 0.71 4.86 11.54
N LYS A 103 1.41 5.78 10.88
CA LYS A 103 1.75 7.08 11.49
C LYS A 103 0.47 7.91 11.69
N PRO A 104 0.29 8.55 12.86
CA PRO A 104 -0.79 9.51 13.05
C PRO A 104 -0.69 10.62 12.01
N SER A 105 -1.59 10.62 11.04
CA SER A 105 -1.62 11.60 9.96
C SER A 105 -3.06 11.84 9.52
N GLN A 106 -3.27 12.93 8.77
CA GLN A 106 -4.56 13.19 8.12
C GLN A 106 -4.71 12.38 6.81
N LEU A 107 -3.72 11.56 6.46
CA LEU A 107 -3.72 10.78 5.23
C LEU A 107 -4.58 9.52 5.38
N ILE A 108 -5.32 9.20 4.33
CA ILE A 108 -6.22 8.04 4.29
C ILE A 108 -5.67 7.06 3.25
N PHE A 109 -5.25 5.89 3.73
CA PHE A 109 -4.73 4.79 2.91
C PHE A 109 -5.72 3.63 2.76
N ASP A 110 -7.00 3.87 3.06
CA ASP A 110 -8.02 2.83 3.17
C ASP A 110 -8.15 1.94 1.93
N GLU A 111 -8.00 2.51 0.72
CA GLU A 111 -8.07 1.73 -0.51
C GLU A 111 -6.79 0.92 -0.73
N ASP A 112 -5.63 1.54 -0.51
CA ASP A 112 -4.32 0.94 -0.76
C ASP A 112 -3.95 -0.15 0.28
N LEU A 113 -4.42 -0.02 1.53
CA LEU A 113 -4.10 -0.92 2.64
C LEU A 113 -4.51 -2.37 2.38
N ARG A 114 -5.59 -2.60 1.61
CA ARG A 114 -6.04 -3.94 1.25
C ARG A 114 -4.95 -4.67 0.50
N ASP A 115 -4.47 -4.03 -0.56
CA ASP A 115 -3.53 -4.61 -1.50
C ASP A 115 -2.15 -4.75 -0.86
N LEU A 116 -1.73 -3.75 -0.07
CA LEU A 116 -0.51 -3.83 0.72
C LEU A 116 -0.53 -5.01 1.70
N THR A 117 -1.66 -5.23 2.39
CA THR A 117 -1.78 -6.31 3.38
C THR A 117 -1.72 -7.68 2.72
N CYS A 118 -2.35 -7.84 1.55
CA CYS A 118 -2.22 -9.07 0.77
C CYS A 118 -0.76 -9.31 0.34
N ASP A 119 -0.08 -8.29 -0.19
CA ASP A 119 1.32 -8.43 -0.59
C ASP A 119 2.26 -8.76 0.58
N LEU A 120 2.01 -8.19 1.77
CA LEU A 120 2.73 -8.54 3.00
C LEU A 120 2.55 -10.01 3.35
N ALA A 121 1.30 -10.47 3.40
CA ALA A 121 1.00 -11.84 3.78
C ALA A 121 1.57 -12.85 2.79
N ASP A 122 1.52 -12.54 1.50
CA ASP A 122 2.13 -13.36 0.48
C ASP A 122 3.66 -13.43 0.60
N ALA A 123 4.34 -12.29 0.79
CA ALA A 123 5.79 -12.26 0.96
C ALA A 123 6.22 -13.06 2.21
N LEU A 124 5.46 -12.96 3.30
CA LEU A 124 5.69 -13.73 4.52
C LEU A 124 5.46 -15.23 4.30
N ARG A 125 4.42 -15.61 3.54
CA ARG A 125 4.18 -17.00 3.17
C ARG A 125 5.31 -17.57 2.31
N GLU A 126 5.85 -16.78 1.37
CA GLU A 126 6.99 -17.15 0.53
C GLU A 126 8.31 -17.27 1.32
N LEU A 127 8.38 -16.65 2.51
CA LEU A 127 9.48 -16.74 3.47
C LEU A 127 9.24 -17.80 4.57
N ASP A 128 8.25 -18.67 4.41
CA ASP A 128 7.86 -19.67 5.43
C ASP A 128 7.43 -19.07 6.79
N GLU A 129 6.91 -17.84 6.79
CA GLU A 129 6.33 -17.13 7.95
C GLU A 129 4.81 -16.88 7.85
N PRO A 130 3.97 -17.87 7.48
CA PRO A 130 2.55 -17.65 7.21
C PRO A 130 1.73 -17.19 8.43
N MET A 131 2.20 -17.47 9.65
CA MET A 131 1.55 -17.05 10.89
C MET A 131 1.61 -15.53 11.08
N THR A 132 2.72 -14.90 10.71
CA THR A 132 2.86 -13.44 10.74
C THR A 132 1.93 -12.81 9.70
N GLY A 133 1.86 -13.40 8.49
CA GLY A 133 0.96 -12.97 7.42
C GLY A 133 -0.52 -13.02 7.83
N GLU A 134 -0.96 -14.10 8.50
CA GLU A 134 -2.30 -14.22 9.07
C GLU A 134 -2.61 -13.06 10.05
N GLY A 135 -1.65 -12.69 10.89
CA GLY A 135 -1.81 -11.60 11.86
C GLY A 135 -2.12 -10.25 11.19
N TYR A 136 -1.41 -9.92 10.11
CA TYR A 136 -1.69 -8.72 9.31
C TYR A 136 -3.08 -8.78 8.66
N LEU A 137 -3.43 -9.92 8.04
CA LEU A 137 -4.71 -10.10 7.35
C LEU A 137 -5.90 -9.99 8.29
N ARG A 138 -5.86 -10.63 9.45
CA ARG A 138 -6.95 -10.57 10.44
C ARG A 138 -7.13 -9.16 10.98
N THR A 139 -6.03 -8.47 11.27
CA THR A 139 -6.05 -7.06 11.72
C THR A 139 -6.74 -6.17 10.70
N GLU A 140 -6.37 -6.29 9.42
CA GLU A 140 -6.96 -5.47 8.36
C GLU A 140 -8.43 -5.82 8.08
N ILE A 141 -8.78 -7.11 8.10
CA ILE A 141 -10.18 -7.55 7.99
C ILE A 141 -11.02 -6.91 9.10
N MET A 142 -10.57 -7.00 10.36
CA MET A 142 -11.25 -6.42 11.52
C MET A 142 -11.41 -4.91 11.38
N ARG A 143 -10.32 -4.20 11.04
CA ARG A 143 -10.32 -2.74 10.81
C ARG A 143 -11.35 -2.32 9.75
N ARG A 144 -11.48 -3.10 8.67
CA ARG A 144 -12.44 -2.83 7.58
C ARG A 144 -13.88 -3.11 7.96
N THR A 145 -14.14 -4.11 8.82
CA THR A 145 -15.51 -4.55 9.15
C THR A 145 -16.11 -3.86 10.37
N GLU A 146 -15.29 -3.46 11.35
CA GLU A 146 -15.80 -2.93 12.64
C GLU A 146 -16.07 -1.42 12.62
N ARG A 147 -15.76 -0.74 11.52
CA ARG A 147 -16.07 0.68 11.33
C ARG A 147 -17.55 0.90 10.97
N PRO A 148 -18.12 2.10 11.24
CA PRO A 148 -19.53 2.41 10.94
C PRO A 148 -19.91 2.29 9.46
N ASP A 149 -18.95 2.51 8.57
CA ASP A 149 -19.11 2.40 7.11
C ASP A 149 -18.09 1.40 6.56
N PRO A 150 -18.42 0.10 6.50
CA PRO A 150 -17.48 -0.96 6.15
C PRO A 150 -16.85 -0.77 4.77
N LEU A 151 -15.54 -0.99 4.69
CA LEU A 151 -14.81 -0.88 3.43
C LEU A 151 -15.02 -2.10 2.54
N THR A 152 -14.99 -1.89 1.22
CA THR A 152 -15.06 -2.95 0.23
C THR A 152 -13.75 -3.76 0.18
N GLY A 153 -13.78 -4.91 -0.52
CA GLY A 153 -12.60 -5.73 -0.77
C GLY A 153 -12.25 -6.74 0.31
N LYS A 154 -13.13 -6.98 1.29
CA LYS A 154 -12.96 -8.01 2.34
C LYS A 154 -12.63 -9.39 1.76
N SER A 155 -13.31 -9.80 0.70
CA SER A 155 -13.12 -11.12 0.10
C SER A 155 -11.71 -11.38 -0.40
N LEU A 156 -11.00 -10.36 -0.89
CA LEU A 156 -9.61 -10.51 -1.32
C LEU A 156 -8.68 -10.80 -0.13
N LEU A 157 -8.90 -10.13 1.00
CA LEU A 157 -8.15 -10.39 2.24
C LEU A 157 -8.51 -11.76 2.83
N GLU A 158 -9.78 -12.16 2.75
CA GLU A 158 -10.21 -13.49 3.18
C GLU A 158 -9.59 -14.60 2.31
N LEU A 159 -9.45 -14.39 0.99
CA LEU A 159 -8.71 -15.31 0.12
C LEU A 159 -7.23 -15.42 0.54
N ALA A 160 -6.53 -14.30 0.69
CA ALA A 160 -5.14 -14.32 1.17
C ALA A 160 -5.00 -14.96 2.57
N LEU A 161 -6.01 -14.80 3.44
CA LEU A 161 -6.06 -15.47 4.74
C LEU A 161 -6.23 -16.99 4.58
N SER A 162 -7.06 -17.45 3.66
CA SER A 162 -7.19 -18.88 3.37
C SER A 162 -5.87 -19.48 2.88
N GLU A 163 -5.10 -18.75 2.06
CA GLU A 163 -3.78 -19.19 1.59
C GLU A 163 -2.74 -19.25 2.72
N ALA A 164 -2.74 -18.26 3.63
CA ALA A 164 -1.90 -18.27 4.81
C ALA A 164 -2.25 -19.42 5.77
N LEU A 165 -3.54 -19.71 5.96
CA LEU A 165 -4.00 -20.85 6.77
C LEU A 165 -3.64 -22.18 6.13
N PHE A 166 -3.79 -22.28 4.81
CA PHE A 166 -3.40 -23.47 4.06
C PHE A 166 -1.90 -23.76 4.21
N ALA A 167 -1.05 -22.73 4.13
CA ALA A 167 0.40 -22.86 4.34
C ALA A 167 0.77 -23.28 5.78
N GLN A 168 -0.13 -23.12 6.74
CA GLN A 168 0.00 -23.62 8.12
C GLN A 168 -0.62 -25.02 8.33
N GLU A 169 -1.04 -25.70 7.26
CA GLU A 169 -1.75 -26.98 7.30
C GLU A 169 -3.14 -26.92 7.97
N ARG A 170 -3.70 -25.72 8.17
CA ARG A 170 -5.04 -25.49 8.75
C ARG A 170 -6.13 -25.57 7.67
N TYR A 171 -6.19 -26.71 6.98
CA TYR A 171 -6.99 -26.90 5.77
C TYR A 171 -8.49 -26.69 5.97
N GLU A 172 -9.04 -27.18 7.09
CA GLU A 172 -10.48 -27.05 7.38
C GLU A 172 -10.91 -25.58 7.51
N GLU A 173 -10.06 -24.74 8.12
CA GLU A 173 -10.34 -23.31 8.27
C GLU A 173 -10.19 -22.57 6.94
N ALA A 174 -9.18 -22.91 6.15
CA ALA A 174 -8.98 -22.36 4.82
C ALA A 174 -10.16 -22.69 3.89
N GLU A 175 -10.60 -23.95 3.87
CA GLU A 175 -11.73 -24.41 3.06
C GLU A 175 -13.03 -23.67 3.45
N LYS A 176 -13.29 -23.55 4.76
CA LYS A 176 -14.47 -22.83 5.25
C LYS A 176 -14.51 -21.39 4.72
N ILE A 177 -13.38 -20.69 4.73
CA ILE A 177 -13.31 -19.31 4.21
C ILE A 177 -13.61 -19.29 2.71
N CYS A 178 -13.05 -20.20 1.93
CA CYS A 178 -13.30 -20.29 0.49
C CYS A 178 -14.79 -20.53 0.18
N VAL A 179 -15.42 -21.50 0.86
CA VAL A 179 -16.87 -21.80 0.70
C VAL A 179 -17.72 -20.59 1.09
N ASP A 180 -17.38 -19.92 2.20
CA ASP A 180 -18.07 -18.71 2.64
C ASP A 180 -17.96 -17.58 1.60
N ILE A 181 -16.84 -17.46 0.88
CA ILE A 181 -16.67 -16.47 -0.20
C ILE A 181 -17.50 -16.85 -1.43
N GLU A 182 -17.42 -18.10 -1.88
CA GLU A 182 -18.17 -18.61 -3.05
C GLU A 182 -19.68 -18.39 -2.88
N SER A 183 -20.21 -18.67 -1.69
CA SER A 183 -21.63 -18.47 -1.38
C SER A 183 -22.09 -17.02 -1.44
N ARG A 184 -21.20 -16.04 -1.26
CA ARG A 184 -21.51 -14.60 -1.36
C ARG A 184 -21.46 -14.08 -2.79
N ILE A 185 -20.67 -14.70 -3.66
CA ILE A 185 -20.45 -14.24 -5.03
C ILE A 185 -21.62 -14.60 -5.95
N GLY A 186 -22.47 -15.56 -5.56
CA GLY A 186 -23.79 -15.83 -6.15
C GLY A 186 -23.85 -15.73 -7.68
N PHE A 187 -23.57 -16.83 -8.38
CA PHE A 187 -24.02 -16.99 -9.77
C PHE A 187 -25.53 -17.28 -9.83
#